data_AF-A0A834YI47-F1
#
_entry.id   AF-A0A834YI47-F1
#
_cell.length_a   1.000
_cell.length_b   1.000
_cell.length_c   1.000
_cell.angle_alpha   90.00
_cell.angle_beta   90.00
_cell.angle_gamma   90.00
#
_symmetry.space_group_name_H-M   'P 1'
#
loop_
_entity.id
_entity.type
_entity.pdbx_description
1 polymer ?
#
loop_
_entity_poly.entity_id
_entity_poly.type
_entity_poly.pdbx_seq_one_letter_code
_entity_poly.pdbx_strand_id
1 'polypeptide(L)'
;MDSSLHMLISILVFVLVSQGVGSSLTDQGTFDQYYNITWGNDHVLSLDQGAKIQLSLDNSSGCGWVYIGSGFGSKLSYGSGFFQLGIKLPGNNSAGVVTAFYVRIPCLFLWQIILYVINSLNNLHD
;
A
#
# COMPACT_ATOMS: atom_id res chain seq x y z
N MET A 1 -15.20 0.21 59.34
CA MET A 1 -14.85 -0.48 58.09
C MET A 1 -15.95 -0.17 57.08
N ASP A 2 -16.33 1.10 56.89
CA ASP A 2 -15.71 2.16 56.09
C ASP A 2 -16.15 2.16 54.61
N SER A 3 -17.40 2.60 54.39
CA SER A 3 -18.05 2.78 53.08
C SER A 3 -17.24 3.65 52.11
N SER A 4 -16.38 4.52 52.62
CA SER A 4 -15.40 5.29 51.85
C SER A 4 -14.38 4.39 51.14
N LEU A 5 -13.96 3.30 51.77
CA LEU A 5 -12.97 2.37 51.23
C LEU A 5 -13.59 1.50 50.13
N HIS A 6 -14.86 1.11 50.29
CA HIS A 6 -15.63 0.48 49.20
C HIS A 6 -15.79 1.39 47.98
N MET A 7 -16.06 2.69 48.18
CA MET A 7 -16.15 3.65 47.08
C MET A 7 -14.81 3.80 46.33
N LEU A 8 -13.69 3.86 47.05
CA LEU A 8 -12.35 3.93 46.47
C LEU A 8 -11.99 2.66 45.70
N ILE A 9 -12.32 1.47 46.21
CA ILE A 9 -12.09 0.21 45.51
C ILE A 9 -12.92 0.15 44.22
N SER A 10 -14.19 0.54 44.25
CA SER A 10 -15.04 0.56 43.05
C SER A 10 -14.52 1.52 41.98
N ILE A 11 -14.03 2.70 42.38
CA ILE A 11 -13.40 3.65 41.45
C ILE A 11 -12.12 3.07 40.85
N LEU A 12 -11.27 2.45 41.66
CA LEU A 12 -10.03 1.82 41.19
C LEU A 12 -10.31 0.71 40.17
N VAL A 13 -11.29 -0.16 40.47
CA VAL A 13 -11.73 -1.22 39.55
C VAL A 13 -12.28 -0.64 38.25
N PHE A 14 -13.07 0.44 38.33
CA PHE A 14 -13.62 1.10 37.14
C PHE A 14 -12.51 1.72 36.25
N VAL A 15 -11.51 2.35 36.87
CA VAL A 15 -10.34 2.89 36.16
C VAL A 15 -9.54 1.77 35.50
N LEU A 16 -9.29 0.66 36.20
CA LEU A 16 -8.58 -0.49 35.63
C LEU A 16 -9.33 -1.13 34.45
N VAL A 17 -10.66 -1.19 34.49
CA VAL A 17 -11.49 -1.68 33.37
C VAL A 17 -11.47 -0.72 32.18
N SER A 18 -11.43 0.60 32.41
CA SER A 18 -11.43 1.61 31.34
C SER A 18 -10.12 1.70 30.54
N GLN A 19 -9.00 1.21 31.09
CA GLN A 19 -7.71 1.17 30.40
C GLN A 19 -7.59 0.00 29.40
N GLY A 20 -8.62 -0.83 29.29
CA GLY A 20 -8.69 -1.97 28.36
C GLY A 20 -8.99 -1.62 26.91
N VAL A 21 -9.04 -0.33 26.53
CA VAL A 21 -9.05 0.06 25.12
C VAL A 21 -7.59 0.20 24.70
N GLY A 22 -6.94 -0.97 24.56
CA GLY A 22 -5.65 -1.07 23.91
C GLY A 22 -5.76 -0.39 22.56
N SER A 23 -4.95 0.65 22.37
CA SER A 23 -4.77 1.33 21.10
C SER A 23 -4.69 0.28 20.01
N SER A 24 -5.72 0.21 19.17
CA SER A 24 -5.67 -0.53 17.91
C SER A 24 -4.50 0.06 17.17
N LEU A 25 -3.33 -0.58 17.25
CA LEU A 25 -2.29 -0.38 16.28
C LEU A 25 -3.03 -0.55 14.97
N THR A 26 -3.08 0.52 14.18
CA THR A 26 -3.59 0.45 12.82
C THR A 26 -2.73 -0.61 12.15
N ASP A 27 -3.21 -1.85 12.15
CA ASP A 27 -2.62 -2.93 11.42
C ASP A 27 -2.82 -2.52 9.97
N GLN A 28 -1.82 -1.82 9.45
CA GLN A 28 -1.66 -1.60 8.03
C GLN A 28 -1.40 -3.01 7.50
N GLY A 29 -2.48 -3.77 7.31
CA GLY A 29 -2.38 -5.19 7.01
C GLY A 29 -1.42 -5.39 5.84
N THR A 30 -0.65 -6.46 5.90
CA THR A 30 0.48 -6.65 4.99
C THR A 30 0.01 -6.63 3.54
N PHE A 31 0.87 -6.16 2.63
CA PHE A 31 0.61 -6.11 1.20
C PHE A 31 0.08 -7.45 0.68
N ASP A 32 0.69 -8.55 1.15
CA ASP A 32 0.33 -9.92 0.77
C ASP A 32 -1.09 -10.31 1.19
N GLN A 33 -1.71 -9.62 2.14
CA GLN A 33 -3.08 -9.88 2.56
C GLN A 33 -4.09 -9.39 1.51
N TYR A 34 -3.83 -8.24 0.88
CA TYR A 34 -4.80 -7.57 0.00
C TYR A 34 -4.43 -7.63 -1.48
N TYR A 35 -3.14 -7.72 -1.79
CA TYR A 35 -2.59 -7.66 -3.13
C TYR A 35 -1.80 -8.92 -3.47
N ASN A 36 -1.69 -9.21 -4.76
CA ASN A 36 -0.85 -10.26 -5.30
C ASN A 36 -0.03 -9.73 -6.47
N ILE A 37 1.19 -10.25 -6.61
CA ILE A 37 2.04 -9.95 -7.76
C ILE A 37 1.42 -10.62 -9.00
N THR A 38 1.16 -9.84 -10.03
CA THR A 38 0.52 -10.30 -11.27
C THR A 38 1.55 -10.72 -12.31
N TRP A 39 2.71 -10.04 -12.35
CA TRP A 39 3.80 -10.33 -13.27
C TRP A 39 5.12 -9.77 -12.72
N GLY A 40 6.25 -10.34 -13.16
CA GLY A 40 7.58 -9.89 -12.75
C GLY A 40 7.92 -10.21 -11.31
N ASN A 41 7.58 -11.41 -10.83
CA ASN A 41 7.82 -11.84 -9.44
C ASN A 41 9.29 -11.70 -9.00
N ASP A 42 10.22 -11.90 -9.95
CA ASP A 42 11.66 -11.79 -9.70
C ASP A 42 12.13 -10.33 -9.54
N HIS A 43 11.28 -9.36 -9.87
CA HIS A 43 11.58 -7.92 -9.86
C HIS A 43 10.75 -7.16 -8.80
N VAL A 44 10.14 -7.88 -7.84
CA VAL A 44 9.43 -7.29 -6.70
C VAL A 44 10.16 -7.60 -5.40
N LEU A 45 10.49 -6.56 -4.64
CA LEU A 45 11.07 -6.69 -3.31
C LEU A 45 10.03 -6.28 -2.26
N SER A 46 9.74 -7.19 -1.33
CA SER A 46 8.93 -6.90 -0.15
C SER A 46 9.82 -6.32 0.94
N LEU A 47 9.50 -5.12 1.40
CA LEU A 47 10.22 -4.40 2.45
C LEU A 47 9.29 -4.20 3.66
N ASP A 48 9.89 -3.97 4.83
CA ASP A 48 9.17 -3.56 6.04
C ASP A 48 8.10 -4.59 6.46
N GLN A 49 8.49 -5.87 6.53
CA GLN A 49 7.60 -7.00 6.87
C GLN A 49 6.36 -7.12 5.96
N GLY A 50 6.46 -6.65 4.72
CA GLY A 50 5.35 -6.66 3.77
C GLY A 50 4.46 -5.43 3.82
N ALA A 51 4.80 -4.39 4.60
CA ALA A 51 4.08 -3.11 4.56
C ALA A 51 4.41 -2.30 3.30
N LYS A 52 5.56 -2.55 2.65
CA LYS A 52 6.01 -1.82 1.45
C LYS A 52 6.46 -2.80 0.37
N ILE A 53 6.19 -2.45 -0.87
CA ILE A 53 6.72 -3.16 -2.03
C ILE A 53 7.52 -2.21 -2.92
N GLN A 54 8.63 -2.72 -3.43
CA GLN A 54 9.44 -2.03 -4.42
C GLN A 54 9.33 -2.79 -5.74
N LEU A 55 8.89 -2.06 -6.77
CA LEU A 55 8.85 -2.56 -8.14
C LEU A 55 10.11 -2.12 -8.85
N SER A 56 10.77 -3.07 -9.51
CA SER A 56 11.93 -2.81 -10.37
C SER A 56 11.55 -2.98 -11.83
N LEU A 57 12.19 -2.17 -12.67
CA LEU A 57 12.20 -2.27 -14.13
C LEU A 57 13.66 -2.39 -14.54
N ASP A 58 14.06 -3.54 -15.08
CA ASP A 58 15.43 -3.78 -15.49
C ASP A 58 15.52 -4.26 -16.94
N ASN A 59 16.74 -4.33 -17.45
CA ASN A 59 17.05 -4.88 -18.76
C ASN A 59 17.59 -6.30 -18.58
N SER A 60 16.72 -7.19 -18.10
CA SER A 60 17.05 -8.60 -17.86
C SER A 60 17.30 -9.39 -19.17
N SER A 61 16.86 -8.86 -20.32
CA SER A 61 17.31 -9.40 -21.60
C SER A 61 18.79 -9.08 -21.78
N GLY A 62 19.67 -10.09 -21.74
CA GLY A 62 21.12 -9.93 -22.00
C GLY A 62 21.46 -9.28 -23.37
N CYS A 63 20.43 -9.02 -24.19
CA CYS A 63 20.46 -8.30 -25.44
C CYS A 63 19.74 -6.94 -25.34
N GLY A 64 19.98 -6.12 -24.33
CA GLY A 64 19.88 -4.64 -24.37
C GLY A 64 18.57 -3.93 -24.75
N TRP A 65 17.55 -4.59 -25.29
CA TRP A 65 16.41 -3.95 -25.98
C TRP A 65 15.04 -4.28 -25.36
N VAL A 66 14.97 -5.18 -24.38
CA VAL A 66 13.71 -5.55 -23.74
C VAL A 66 13.79 -5.25 -22.24
N TYR A 67 12.97 -4.31 -21.81
CA TYR A 67 12.77 -4.02 -20.39
C TYR A 67 11.74 -4.97 -19.81
N ILE A 68 12.06 -5.57 -18.67
CA ILE A 68 11.14 -6.41 -17.90
C ILE A 68 10.78 -5.64 -16.64
N GLY A 69 9.48 -5.48 -16.42
CA GLY A 69 8.96 -4.80 -15.24
C GLY A 69 8.29 -5.77 -14.28
N SER A 70 7.67 -5.18 -13.27
CA SER A 70 6.83 -5.89 -12.31
C SER A 70 5.52 -5.15 -12.07
N GLY A 71 4.48 -5.88 -11.67
CA GLY A 71 3.20 -5.30 -11.35
C GLY A 71 2.38 -6.18 -10.43
N PHE A 72 1.45 -5.54 -9.73
CA PHE A 72 0.58 -6.16 -8.76
C PHE A 72 -0.89 -5.81 -9.00
N GLY A 73 -1.77 -6.62 -8.44
CA GLY A 73 -3.22 -6.45 -8.50
C GLY A 73 -3.87 -6.84 -7.18
N SER A 74 -5.06 -6.29 -6.91
CA SER A 74 -5.83 -6.68 -5.73
C SER A 74 -6.33 -8.12 -5.87
N LYS A 75 -6.34 -8.87 -4.77
CA LYS A 75 -6.92 -10.21 -4.72
C LYS A 75 -8.45 -10.18 -4.83
N LEU A 76 -9.05 -9.11 -4.33
CA LEU A 76 -10.49 -8.89 -4.34
C LEU A 76 -10.89 -7.86 -5.38
N SER A 77 -12.12 -7.99 -5.87
CA SER A 77 -12.76 -6.99 -6.73
C SER A 77 -13.62 -6.07 -5.88
N TYR A 78 -13.46 -4.76 -6.07
CA TYR A 78 -14.19 -3.74 -5.31
C TYR A 78 -15.11 -2.95 -6.24
N GLY A 79 -16.38 -2.81 -5.86
CA GLY A 79 -17.36 -1.99 -6.60
C GLY A 79 -17.36 -0.51 -6.17
N SER A 80 -16.94 -0.23 -4.93
CA SER A 80 -16.74 1.10 -4.38
C SER A 80 -15.78 1.00 -3.19
N GLY A 81 -15.12 2.11 -2.84
CA GLY A 81 -14.17 2.15 -1.74
C GLY A 81 -13.24 3.35 -1.83
N PHE A 82 -12.45 3.55 -0.79
CA PHE A 82 -11.37 4.53 -0.76
C PHE A 82 -10.02 3.81 -0.85
N PHE A 83 -9.24 4.11 -1.89
CA PHE A 83 -7.93 3.51 -2.12
C PHE A 83 -6.85 4.56 -1.92
N GLN A 84 -5.97 4.35 -0.95
CA GLN A 84 -4.82 5.20 -0.71
C GLN A 84 -3.55 4.39 -0.90
N LEU A 85 -2.62 4.94 -1.68
CA LEU A 85 -1.32 4.33 -1.93
C LEU A 85 -0.24 5.41 -1.84
N GLY A 86 0.80 5.14 -1.05
CA GLY A 86 2.02 5.95 -1.04
C GLY A 86 2.97 5.47 -2.13
N ILE A 87 3.21 6.28 -3.16
CA ILE A 87 4.12 5.94 -4.27
C ILE A 87 5.37 6.80 -4.15
N LYS A 88 6.54 6.15 -4.18
CA LYS A 88 7.84 6.83 -4.28
C LYS A 88 8.47 6.50 -5.63
N LEU A 89 8.69 7.54 -6.44
CA LEU A 89 9.38 7.39 -7.71
C LEU A 89 10.90 7.23 -7.51
N PRO A 90 11.59 6.48 -8.38
CA PRO A 90 13.03 6.50 -8.43
C PRO A 90 13.53 7.91 -8.76
N GLY A 91 14.53 8.40 -8.00
CA GLY A 91 15.04 9.76 -8.13
C GLY A 91 16.10 9.96 -9.23
N ASN A 92 16.53 8.88 -9.88
CA ASN A 92 17.55 8.93 -10.93
C ASN A 92 16.91 8.97 -12.33
N ASN A 93 17.70 9.21 -13.38
CA ASN A 93 17.28 9.32 -14.78
C ASN A 93 16.25 8.25 -15.20
N SER A 94 14.96 8.60 -15.10
CA SER A 94 13.82 7.70 -15.34
C SER A 94 13.06 8.08 -16.61
N ALA A 95 13.77 8.67 -17.57
CA ALA A 95 13.21 9.10 -18.84
C ALA A 95 12.56 7.90 -19.55
N GLY A 96 11.25 7.99 -19.79
CA GLY A 96 10.47 6.94 -20.46
C GLY A 96 9.90 5.85 -19.55
N VAL A 97 10.09 5.94 -18.22
CA VAL A 97 9.45 5.03 -17.26
C VAL A 97 8.09 5.60 -16.83
N VAL A 98 7.04 4.81 -17.04
CA VAL A 98 5.68 5.14 -16.63
C VAL A 98 5.28 4.30 -15.42
N THR A 99 5.02 4.95 -14.29
CA THR A 99 4.38 4.30 -13.14
C THR A 99 2.88 4.61 -13.16
N ALA A 100 2.05 3.57 -13.15
CA ALA A 100 0.60 3.70 -13.23
C ALA A 100 -0.08 2.99 -12.05
N PHE A 101 -1.07 3.66 -11.46
CA PHE A 101 -1.98 3.08 -10.47
C PHE A 101 -3.41 3.40 -10.89
N TYR A 102 -4.24 2.37 -11.06
CA TYR A 102 -5.60 2.51 -11.57
C TYR A 102 -6.54 1.45 -10.98
N VAL A 103 -7.83 1.76 -10.95
CA VAL A 103 -8.90 0.83 -10.54
C VAL A 103 -9.76 0.51 -11.76
N ARG A 104 -10.00 -0.78 -12.03
CA ARG A 104 -10.93 -1.22 -13.07
C ARG A 104 -12.24 -1.68 -12.44
N ILE A 105 -13.31 -0.93 -12.71
CA ILE A 105 -14.67 -1.34 -12.35
C ILE A 105 -15.32 -1.93 -13.60
N PRO A 106 -15.68 -3.21 -13.63
CA PRO A 106 -16.25 -3.86 -14.82
C PRO A 106 -17.68 -3.41 -15.15
N CYS A 107 -18.27 -2.47 -14.40
CA CYS A 107 -19.70 -2.19 -14.42
C CYS A 107 -20.14 -1.07 -15.40
N LEU A 108 -19.26 -0.44 -16.17
CA LEU A 108 -19.71 0.59 -17.10
C LEU A 108 -19.26 0.30 -18.54
N PHE A 109 -20.26 0.06 -19.38
CA PHE A 109 -20.25 0.17 -20.84
C PHE A 109 -20.05 1.64 -21.26
N LEU A 110 -19.12 2.37 -20.63
CA LEU A 110 -18.73 3.73 -20.98
C LEU A 110 -17.23 3.93 -20.78
N TRP A 111 -16.67 4.62 -21.77
CA TRP A 111 -15.27 4.75 -22.11
C TRP A 111 -14.49 5.70 -21.19
N GLN A 112 -14.27 5.34 -19.91
CA GLN A 112 -13.22 6.04 -19.12
C GLN A 112 -12.75 5.23 -17.90
N ILE A 113 -11.48 4.80 -17.91
CA ILE A 113 -10.72 4.50 -16.69
C ILE A 113 -9.89 5.75 -16.41
N ILE A 114 -9.97 6.27 -15.18
CA ILE A 114 -9.09 7.34 -14.69
C ILE A 114 -7.69 6.73 -14.54
N LEU A 115 -6.84 6.97 -15.53
CA LEU A 115 -5.44 6.56 -15.54
C LEU A 115 -4.63 7.68 -14.88
N TYR A 116 -4.08 7.46 -13.69
CA TYR A 116 -3.04 8.33 -13.16
C TYR A 116 -1.69 7.79 -13.66
N VAL A 117 -1.20 8.40 -14.74
CA VAL A 117 0.17 8.21 -15.24
C VAL A 117 1.06 9.21 -14.54
N ILE A 118 1.93 8.72 -13.67
CA ILE A 118 2.97 9.55 -13.06
C ILE A 118 4.21 9.38 -13.95
N ASN A 119 4.48 10.41 -14.76
CA ASN A 119 5.63 10.42 -15.65
C ASN A 119 6.83 11.00 -14.90
N SER A 120 7.93 10.25 -14.83
CA SER A 120 9.17 10.72 -14.21
C SER A 120 9.94 11.60 -15.20
N LEU A 121 9.41 12.81 -15.45
CA LEU A 121 10.04 13.85 -16.27
C LEU A 121 10.26 15.11 -15.43
N ASN A 122 11.03 15.00 -14.36
CA ASN A 122 11.58 16.15 -13.64
C ASN A 122 12.97 15.78 -13.10
N ASN A 123 13.97 15.89 -13.96
CA ASN A 123 15.37 16.16 -13.59
C ASN A 123 16.15 16.52 -14.85
N LEU A 124 15.82 17.69 -15.42
CA LEU A 124 16.64 18.40 -16.40
C LEU A 124 16.83 19.82 -15.85
N HIS A 125 17.79 19.94 -14.95
CA HIS A 125 18.52 21.11 -14.42
C HIS A 125 19.24 20.53 -13.18
N ASP A 126 20.55 20.28 -13.19
CA ASP A 126 21.64 21.16 -13.60
C ASP A 126 22.70 20.48 -14.51
#